data_AF-A0A7K0SLD4-F1
#
_entry.id   AF-A0A7K0SLD4-F1
#
_cell.length_a   1.000
_cell.length_b   1.000
_cell.length_c   1.000
_cell.angle_alpha   90.00
_cell.angle_beta   90.00
_cell.angle_gamma   90.00
#
_symmetry.space_group_name_H-M   'P 1'
#
loop_
_entity.id
_entity.type
_entity.pdbx_description
1 polymer ?
#
loop_
_entity_poly.entity_id
_entity_poly.type
_entity_poly.pdbx_seq_one_letter_code
_entity_poly.pdbx_strand_id
1 'polypeptide(L)'
;MPTDIAVPYLDISDPSFSMHSEAVRNAREQHWYATTNYGFAVLQHEYVSILLKDTRLSQGSGKWPDHNGVHSGLFHDWWTKCLLVLEGDDHHRIRRMLNPAFSFRHIEAYVPRFEKLAEEIVDAIIDKGEFEYVNDFAEPYATRV
;
A
#
# COMPACT_ATOMS: atom_id res chain seq x y z
N MET A 1 -19.95 27.65 18.55
CA MET A 1 -19.91 27.66 17.07
C MET A 1 -18.70 26.85 16.68
N PRO A 2 -18.83 25.77 15.89
CA PRO A 2 -17.65 25.11 15.37
C PRO A 2 -16.97 26.12 14.44
N THR A 3 -15.75 26.52 14.78
CA THR A 3 -14.88 27.27 13.90
C THR A 3 -14.72 26.43 12.64
N ASP A 4 -15.14 26.95 11.49
CA ASP A 4 -15.02 26.29 10.20
C ASP A 4 -13.53 26.26 9.85
N ILE A 5 -12.82 25.21 10.31
CA ILE A 5 -11.39 25.06 10.06
C ILE A 5 -11.25 24.80 8.56
N ALA A 6 -10.54 25.70 7.87
CA ALA A 6 -10.32 25.59 6.43
C ALA A 6 -9.69 24.23 6.10
N VAL A 7 -10.33 23.50 5.19
CA VAL A 7 -9.83 22.21 4.73
C VAL A 7 -8.63 22.44 3.82
N PRO A 8 -7.45 21.87 4.13
CA PRO A 8 -6.27 22.02 3.30
C PRO A 8 -6.45 21.36 1.93
N TYR A 9 -5.78 21.90 0.92
CA TYR A 9 -5.68 21.31 -0.42
C TYR A 9 -4.25 20.80 -0.66
N LEU A 10 -4.12 19.60 -1.22
CA LEU A 10 -2.85 19.00 -1.63
C LEU A 10 -2.93 18.63 -3.12
N ASP A 11 -2.07 19.24 -3.93
CA ASP A 11 -1.93 18.87 -5.34
C ASP A 11 -1.02 17.64 -5.46
N ILE A 12 -1.62 16.46 -5.57
CA ILE A 12 -0.92 15.19 -5.71
C ILE A 12 -0.42 14.99 -7.16
N SER A 13 -0.96 15.73 -8.14
CA SER A 13 -0.46 15.66 -9.52
C SER A 13 0.80 16.47 -9.77
N ASP A 14 1.16 17.39 -8.87
CA ASP A 14 2.42 18.11 -8.94
C ASP A 14 3.61 17.13 -8.82
N PRO A 15 4.50 17.02 -9.84
CA PRO A 15 5.64 16.12 -9.80
C PRO A 15 6.62 16.39 -8.64
N SER A 16 6.59 17.60 -8.07
CA SER A 16 7.41 17.97 -6.91
C SER A 16 6.75 17.63 -5.57
N PHE A 17 5.48 17.23 -5.58
CA PHE A 17 4.76 16.86 -4.37
C PHE A 17 5.35 15.59 -3.74
N SER A 18 5.62 15.66 -2.44
CA SER A 18 6.05 14.51 -1.65
C SER A 18 5.05 14.21 -0.55
N MET A 19 4.65 12.93 -0.44
CA MET A 19 3.81 12.42 0.65
C MET A 19 4.43 12.63 2.03
N HIS A 20 5.76 12.85 2.10
CA HIS A 20 6.51 13.03 3.34
C HIS A 20 6.84 14.50 3.62
N SER A 21 6.36 15.42 2.76
CA SER A 21 6.62 16.86 2.83
C SER A 21 6.02 17.52 4.07
N GLU A 22 6.54 18.70 4.38
CA GLU A 22 6.01 19.55 5.46
C GLU A 22 4.57 20.00 5.16
N ALA A 23 4.19 20.13 3.89
CA ALA A 23 2.82 20.44 3.48
C ALA A 23 1.82 19.40 4.01
N VAL A 24 2.15 18.10 3.92
CA VAL A 24 1.29 17.02 4.45
C VAL A 24 1.22 17.06 5.98
N ARG A 25 2.34 17.35 6.65
CA ARG A 25 2.39 17.45 8.12
C ARG A 25 1.55 18.62 8.63
N ASN A 26 1.71 19.79 8.02
CA ASN A 26 0.92 20.98 8.31
C ASN A 26 -0.57 20.75 8.05
N ALA A 27 -0.92 20.10 6.93
CA ALA A 27 -2.31 19.77 6.62
C ALA A 27 -2.91 18.83 7.68
N ARG A 28 -2.16 17.83 8.16
CA ARG A 28 -2.60 16.89 9.19
C ARG A 28 -2.83 17.54 10.56
N GLU A 29 -2.02 18.54 10.89
CA GLU A 29 -2.17 19.32 12.13
C GLU A 29 -3.39 20.24 12.08
N GLN A 30 -3.72 20.76 10.90
CA GLN A 30 -4.89 21.62 10.70
C GLN A 30 -6.20 20.83 10.65
N HIS A 31 -6.23 19.72 9.91
CA HIS A 31 -7.46 19.00 9.62
C HIS A 31 -7.24 17.48 9.50
N TRP A 32 -8.27 16.68 9.81
CA TRP A 32 -8.16 15.22 9.73
C TRP A 32 -8.13 14.67 8.30
N TYR A 33 -8.56 15.48 7.33
CA TYR A 33 -8.45 15.21 5.90
C TYR A 33 -8.11 16.48 5.10
N ALA A 34 -7.56 16.28 3.90
CA ALA A 34 -7.38 17.30 2.88
C ALA A 34 -8.19 16.96 1.62
N THR A 35 -8.50 17.99 0.82
CA THR A 35 -8.95 17.81 -0.57
C THR A 35 -7.75 17.70 -1.50
N THR A 36 -7.91 16.97 -2.59
CA THR A 36 -6.87 16.76 -3.61
C THR A 36 -7.49 16.75 -5.00
N ASN A 37 -6.63 16.80 -6.01
CA ASN A 37 -7.01 16.57 -7.41
C ASN A 37 -7.54 15.14 -7.71
N TYR A 38 -7.52 14.23 -6.72
CA TYR A 38 -8.03 12.86 -6.84
C TYR A 38 -9.13 12.51 -5.80
N GLY A 39 -9.58 13.48 -5.00
CA GLY A 39 -10.60 13.28 -3.97
C GLY A 39 -10.14 13.72 -2.58
N PHE A 40 -10.29 12.85 -1.59
CA PHE A 40 -9.91 13.16 -0.21
C PHE A 40 -8.66 12.39 0.21
N ALA A 41 -7.75 13.07 0.90
CA ALA A 41 -6.63 12.44 1.59
C ALA A 41 -6.94 12.43 3.09
N VAL A 42 -7.10 11.25 3.68
CA VAL A 42 -7.29 11.08 5.12
C VAL A 42 -5.91 11.10 5.79
N LEU A 43 -5.67 12.08 6.68
CA LEU A 43 -4.32 12.40 7.17
C LEU A 43 -4.04 11.85 8.57
N GLN A 44 -5.08 11.48 9.31
CA GLN A 44 -4.98 11.05 10.71
C GLN A 44 -5.31 9.57 10.85
N HIS A 45 -4.45 8.85 11.58
CA HIS A 45 -4.50 7.39 11.72
C HIS A 45 -5.83 6.87 12.27
N GLU A 46 -6.45 7.60 13.21
CA GLU A 46 -7.74 7.20 13.78
C GLU A 46 -8.85 7.14 12.72
N TYR A 47 -8.93 8.15 11.85
CA TYR A 47 -9.93 8.20 10.77
C TYR A 47 -9.61 7.23 9.65
N VAL A 48 -8.32 7.01 9.33
CA VAL A 48 -7.92 5.94 8.40
C VAL A 48 -8.41 4.59 8.92
N SER A 49 -8.21 4.31 10.21
CA SER A 49 -8.61 3.04 10.84
C SER A 49 -10.13 2.82 10.86
N ILE A 50 -10.91 3.89 11.00
CA ILE A 50 -12.38 3.86 10.93
C ILE A 50 -12.83 3.62 9.50
N LEU A 51 -12.34 4.43 8.56
CA LEU A 51 -12.79 4.41 7.16
C LEU A 51 -12.39 3.13 6.43
N LEU A 52 -11.21 2.55 6.72
CA LEU A 52 -10.79 1.26 6.17
C LEU A 52 -11.71 0.09 6.55
N LYS A 53 -12.56 0.25 7.58
CA LYS A 53 -13.51 -0.78 8.06
C LYS A 53 -14.96 -0.43 7.71
N ASP A 54 -15.19 0.74 7.13
CA ASP A 54 -16.54 1.21 6.81
C ASP A 54 -17.05 0.52 5.54
N THR A 55 -18.10 -0.28 5.67
CA THR A 55 -18.68 -1.07 4.57
C THR A 55 -19.35 -0.22 3.49
N ARG A 56 -19.48 1.10 3.70
CA ARG A 56 -19.94 2.05 2.67
C ARG A 56 -18.81 2.41 1.70
N LEU A 57 -17.56 2.17 2.08
CA LEU A 57 -16.39 2.33 1.23
C LEU A 57 -15.98 0.97 0.67
N SER A 58 -15.50 0.97 -0.57
CA SER A 58 -15.04 -0.22 -1.28
C SER A 58 -13.67 0.04 -1.88
N GLN A 59 -12.97 -1.03 -2.29
CA GLN A 59 -11.71 -0.88 -2.99
C GLN A 59 -11.92 -0.21 -4.35
N GLY A 60 -11.57 1.07 -4.46
CA GLY A 60 -11.82 1.88 -5.66
C GLY A 60 -11.16 1.33 -6.93
N SER A 61 -10.02 0.64 -6.78
CA SER A 61 -9.30 0.02 -7.90
C SER A 61 -10.08 -1.11 -8.56
N GLY A 62 -11.13 -1.65 -7.94
CA GLY A 62 -12.07 -2.57 -8.60
C GLY A 62 -12.73 -1.98 -9.85
N LYS A 63 -12.91 -0.65 -9.90
CA LYS A 63 -13.46 0.06 -11.06
C LYS A 63 -12.42 0.49 -12.09
N TRP A 64 -11.14 0.20 -11.85
CA TRP A 64 -10.06 0.64 -12.72
C TRP A 64 -10.21 0.15 -14.18
N PRO A 65 -10.58 -1.12 -14.47
CA PRO A 65 -10.73 -1.57 -15.85
C PRO A 65 -11.79 -0.77 -16.61
N ASP A 66 -12.99 -0.61 -16.03
CA ASP A 66 -14.07 0.16 -16.64
C ASP A 66 -13.70 1.63 -16.82
N HIS A 67 -13.02 2.23 -15.84
CA HIS A 67 -12.54 3.61 -15.93
C HIS A 67 -11.54 3.81 -17.10
N ASN A 68 -10.79 2.77 -17.46
CA ASN A 68 -9.78 2.80 -18.52
C ASN A 68 -10.26 2.13 -19.83
N GLY A 69 -11.57 1.85 -19.97
CA GLY A 69 -12.13 1.26 -21.19
C GLY A 69 -11.78 -0.21 -21.43
N VAL A 70 -11.36 -0.93 -20.38
CA VAL A 70 -10.98 -2.34 -20.46
C VAL A 70 -12.14 -3.20 -19.95
N HIS A 71 -12.90 -3.79 -20.89
CA HIS A 71 -14.14 -4.51 -20.58
C HIS A 71 -14.07 -6.03 -20.84
N SER A 72 -12.94 -6.56 -21.31
CA SER A 72 -12.77 -7.99 -21.58
C SER A 72 -11.29 -8.39 -21.69
N GLY A 73 -11.04 -9.71 -21.75
CA GLY A 73 -9.72 -10.29 -21.93
C GLY A 73 -9.05 -10.72 -20.63
N LEU A 74 -7.88 -11.34 -20.75
CA LEU A 74 -7.19 -12.00 -19.64
C LEU A 74 -6.95 -11.07 -18.44
N PHE A 75 -6.56 -9.82 -18.71
CA PHE A 75 -6.34 -8.84 -17.65
C PHE A 75 -7.64 -8.50 -16.91
N HIS A 76 -8.72 -8.21 -17.64
CA HIS A 76 -10.02 -7.91 -17.05
C HIS A 76 -10.52 -9.08 -16.18
N ASP A 77 -10.47 -10.29 -16.73
CA ASP A 77 -10.97 -11.49 -16.06
C ASP A 77 -10.17 -11.84 -14.81
N TRP A 78 -8.86 -11.57 -14.83
CA TRP A 78 -8.00 -11.70 -13.65
C TRP A 78 -8.27 -10.61 -12.63
N TRP A 79 -8.31 -9.34 -13.05
CA TRP A 79 -8.47 -8.19 -12.16
C TRP A 79 -9.77 -8.31 -11.35
N THR A 80 -10.89 -8.55 -12.02
CA THR A 80 -12.22 -8.69 -11.40
C THR A 80 -12.34 -9.86 -10.43
N LYS A 81 -11.39 -10.79 -10.43
CA LYS A 81 -11.32 -11.96 -9.53
C LYS A 81 -10.18 -11.87 -8.52
N CYS A 82 -9.36 -10.82 -8.57
CA CYS A 82 -8.23 -10.63 -7.68
C CYS A 82 -8.72 -10.31 -6.26
N LEU A 83 -8.15 -10.97 -5.24
CA LEU A 83 -8.52 -10.76 -3.83
C LEU A 83 -8.54 -9.27 -3.45
N LEU A 84 -7.64 -8.47 -4.02
CA LEU A 84 -7.53 -7.04 -3.75
C LEU A 84 -8.83 -6.27 -3.98
N VAL A 85 -9.62 -6.66 -4.98
CA VAL A 85 -10.82 -5.93 -5.43
C VAL A 85 -12.13 -6.69 -5.21
N LEU A 86 -12.07 -7.92 -4.69
CA LEU A 86 -13.25 -8.66 -4.27
C LEU A 86 -13.86 -8.00 -3.03
N GLU A 87 -15.18 -8.08 -2.92
CA GLU A 87 -15.95 -7.55 -1.79
C GLU A 87 -16.81 -8.67 -1.15
N GLY A 88 -17.30 -8.44 0.06
CA GLY A 88 -18.27 -9.31 0.74
C GLY A 88 -17.84 -10.78 0.89
N ASP A 89 -18.78 -11.70 0.63
CA ASP A 89 -18.61 -13.13 0.90
C ASP A 89 -17.49 -13.77 0.07
N ASP A 90 -17.30 -13.34 -1.18
CA ASP A 90 -16.23 -13.87 -2.02
C ASP A 90 -14.85 -13.46 -1.50
N HIS A 91 -14.69 -12.19 -1.09
CA HIS A 91 -13.48 -11.74 -0.41
C HIS A 91 -13.23 -12.56 0.86
N HIS A 92 -14.24 -12.72 1.72
CA HIS A 92 -14.10 -13.50 2.95
C HIS A 92 -13.74 -14.96 2.70
N ARG A 93 -14.34 -15.59 1.68
CA ARG A 93 -14.07 -16.98 1.32
C ARG A 93 -12.63 -17.17 0.88
N ILE A 94 -12.14 -16.34 -0.07
CA ILE A 94 -10.76 -16.45 -0.57
C ILE A 94 -9.75 -16.07 0.52
N ARG A 95 -10.00 -15.01 1.30
CA ARG A 95 -9.15 -14.59 2.42
C ARG A 95 -9.00 -15.71 3.46
N ARG A 96 -10.09 -16.40 3.81
CA ARG A 96 -10.08 -17.52 4.77
C ARG A 96 -9.19 -18.67 4.28
N MET A 97 -9.19 -18.96 2.98
CA MET A 97 -8.34 -20.00 2.40
C MET A 97 -6.85 -19.61 2.40
N LEU A 98 -6.53 -18.33 2.22
CA LEU A 98 -5.14 -17.85 2.10
C LEU A 98 -4.48 -17.54 3.44
N ASN A 99 -5.23 -17.04 4.43
CA ASN A 99 -4.68 -16.65 5.74
C ASN A 99 -3.77 -17.70 6.41
N PRO A 100 -4.04 -19.02 6.36
CA PRO A 100 -3.16 -20.02 6.97
C PRO A 100 -1.71 -19.98 6.46
N ALA A 101 -1.51 -19.68 5.17
CA ALA A 101 -0.18 -19.56 4.56
C ALA A 101 0.63 -18.39 5.12
N PHE A 102 -0.05 -17.38 5.69
CA PHE A 102 0.55 -16.20 6.31
C PHE A 102 0.46 -16.22 7.85
N SER A 103 0.20 -17.39 8.44
CA SER A 103 0.19 -17.54 9.90
C SER A 103 1.58 -17.34 10.49
N PHE A 104 1.67 -16.80 11.72
CA PHE A 104 2.94 -16.60 12.43
C PHE A 104 3.79 -17.87 12.44
N ARG A 105 3.18 -19.03 12.79
CA ARG A 105 3.86 -20.33 12.81
C ARG A 105 4.45 -20.74 11.45
N HIS A 106 3.79 -20.39 10.34
CA HIS A 106 4.34 -20.66 9.01
C HIS A 106 5.50 -19.71 8.69
N ILE A 107 5.33 -18.40 8.96
CA ILE A 107 6.32 -17.37 8.63
C ILE A 107 7.57 -17.50 9.50
N GLU A 108 7.43 -17.81 10.79
CA GLU A 108 8.53 -17.92 11.75
C GLU A 108 9.60 -18.93 11.30
N ALA A 109 9.19 -20.03 10.67
CA ALA A 109 10.12 -21.02 10.13
C ALA A 109 11.01 -20.49 8.98
N TYR A 110 10.61 -19.40 8.32
CA TYR A 110 11.40 -18.75 7.27
C TYR A 110 12.40 -17.72 7.79
N VAL A 111 12.28 -17.26 9.04
CA VAL A 111 13.17 -16.24 9.61
C VAL A 111 14.64 -16.61 9.46
N PRO A 112 15.10 -17.84 9.80
CA PRO A 112 16.51 -18.20 9.62
C PRO A 112 16.96 -18.20 8.15
N ARG A 113 16.05 -18.49 7.22
CA ARG A 113 16.35 -18.43 5.78
C ARG A 113 16.48 -16.97 5.31
N PHE A 114 15.64 -16.08 5.81
CA PHE A 114 15.70 -14.65 5.51
C PHE A 114 16.98 -14.02 6.07
N GLU A 115 17.35 -14.36 7.31
CA GLU A 115 18.62 -13.92 7.91
C GLU A 115 19.81 -14.39 7.08
N LYS A 116 19.88 -15.68 6.75
CA LYS A 116 20.95 -16.23 5.91
C LYS A 116 21.03 -15.57 4.53
N LEU A 117 19.87 -15.28 3.92
CA LEU A 117 19.82 -14.59 2.62
C LEU A 117 20.37 -13.15 2.74
N ALA A 118 20.01 -12.43 3.79
CA ALA A 118 20.53 -11.10 4.04
C ALA A 118 22.06 -11.13 4.24
N GLU A 119 22.56 -12.06 5.06
CA GLU A 119 24.00 -12.27 5.28
C GLU A 119 24.73 -12.57 3.96
N GLU A 120 24.22 -13.51 3.16
CA GLU A 120 24.80 -13.86 1.87
C GLU A 120 24.93 -12.65 0.92
N ILE A 121 23.88 -11.82 0.85
CA ILE A 121 23.89 -10.62 0.00
C ILE A 121 24.88 -9.59 0.54
N VAL A 122 24.93 -9.39 1.86
CA VAL A 122 25.87 -8.47 2.51
C VAL A 122 27.31 -8.92 2.30
N ASP A 123 27.63 -10.19 2.52
CA ASP A 123 28.97 -10.75 2.34
C ASP A 123 29.47 -10.57 0.90
N ALA A 124 28.58 -10.58 -0.09
CA ALA A 124 28.94 -10.38 -1.49
C ALA A 124 29.30 -8.92 -1.85
N ILE A 125 28.92 -7.94 -1.02
CA ILE A 125 29.08 -6.52 -1.32
C ILE A 125 29.91 -5.74 -0.29
N ILE A 126 30.09 -6.28 0.91
CA ILE A 126 30.72 -5.56 2.03
C ILE A 126 32.16 -5.13 1.75
N ASP A 127 32.93 -5.98 1.07
CA ASP A 127 34.35 -5.71 0.75
C ASP A 127 34.54 -4.63 -0.33
N LYS A 128 33.47 -4.24 -1.04
CA LYS A 128 33.53 -3.17 -2.05
C LYS A 128 33.73 -1.79 -1.42
N GLY A 129 33.41 -1.62 -0.13
CA GLY A 129 33.49 -0.34 0.59
C GLY A 129 32.39 0.67 0.24
N GLU A 130 31.80 0.56 -0.95
CA GLU A 130 30.62 1.28 -1.41
C GLU A 130 29.73 0.37 -2.28
N PHE A 131 28.41 0.55 -2.20
CA PHE A 131 27.43 -0.20 -2.99
C PHE A 131 26.13 0.61 -3.15
N GLU A 132 25.32 0.26 -4.15
CA GLU A 132 24.02 0.88 -4.40
C GLU A 132 22.93 0.04 -3.73
N TYR A 133 22.33 0.57 -2.65
CA TYR A 133 21.46 -0.20 -1.77
C TYR A 133 20.27 -0.87 -2.47
N VAL A 134 19.66 -0.23 -3.46
CA VAL A 134 18.47 -0.79 -4.14
C VAL A 134 18.87 -2.02 -4.95
N ASN A 135 19.82 -1.87 -5.87
CA ASN A 135 20.25 -2.89 -6.80
C ASN A 135 21.09 -3.98 -6.12
N ASP A 136 21.96 -3.60 -5.18
CA ASP A 136 22.91 -4.52 -4.56
C ASP A 136 22.32 -5.24 -3.33
N PHE A 137 21.27 -4.71 -2.69
CA PHE A 137 20.64 -5.33 -1.51
C PHE A 137 19.12 -5.51 -1.60
N ALA A 138 18.37 -4.42 -1.76
CA ALA A 138 16.92 -4.45 -1.59
C ALA A 138 16.20 -5.31 -2.63
N GLU A 139 16.53 -5.16 -3.91
CA GLU A 139 15.97 -5.95 -5.01
C GLU A 139 16.36 -7.43 -4.91
N PRO A 140 17.66 -7.80 -4.75
CA PRO A 140 18.05 -9.19 -4.54
C PRO A 140 17.37 -9.83 -3.34
N TYR A 141 17.22 -9.11 -2.23
CA TYR A 141 16.55 -9.63 -1.04
C TYR A 141 15.06 -9.87 -1.31
N ALA A 142 14.33 -8.84 -1.78
CA ALA A 142 12.89 -8.91 -1.96
C ALA A 142 12.43 -9.93 -3.02
N THR A 143 13.26 -10.23 -4.03
CA THR A 143 12.93 -11.18 -5.09
C THR A 143 13.27 -12.64 -4.74
N ARG A 144 14.06 -12.87 -3.68
CA ARG A 144 14.54 -14.20 -3.26
C ARG A 144 13.91 -14.72 -1.96
N VAL A 145 13.21 -13.85 -1.22
CA VAL A 145 12.39 -14.21 -0.05
C VAL A 145 11.09 -14.90 -0.43
#